data_AF-A0A0L0F6B7-F1
#
_entry.id   AF-A0A0L0F6B7-F1
#
_cell.length_a   1.000
_cell.length_b   1.000
_cell.length_c   1.000
_cell.angle_alpha   90.00
_cell.angle_beta   90.00
_cell.angle_gamma   90.00
#
_symmetry.space_group_name_H-M   'P 1'
#
loop_
_entity.id
_entity.type
_entity.pdbx_description
1 polymer ?
#
loop_
_entity_poly.entity_id
_entity_poly.type
_entity_poly.pdbx_seq_one_letter_code
_entity_poly.pdbx_strand_id
1 'polypeptide(L)' 'MNDILLARVNKHSDIMELGKYSRVPVINALSEKYHPLQALADVMAVQQV' A
#
# COMPACT_ATOMS: atom_id res chain seq x y z
N MET A 1 12.73 6.17 -15.39
CA MET A 1 11.28 5.88 -15.30
C MET A 1 11.15 4.86 -14.18
N ASN A 2 10.25 5.07 -13.21
CA ASN A 2 10.15 4.19 -12.04
C ASN A 2 9.21 3.03 -12.36
N ASP A 3 9.50 1.83 -11.84
CA ASP A 3 8.73 0.62 -12.12
C ASP A 3 7.53 0.42 -11.18
N ILE A 4 7.56 1.00 -9.98
CA ILE A 4 6.55 0.85 -8.92
C ILE A 4 6.45 2.16 -8.12
N LEU A 5 5.26 2.47 -7.60
CA LEU A 5 5.03 3.55 -6.66
C LEU A 5 4.54 3.00 -5.31
N LEU A 6 5.33 3.18 -4.26
CA LEU A 6 4.94 2.91 -2.88
C LEU A 6 4.53 4.23 -2.21
N ALA A 7 3.30 4.34 -1.73
CA ALA A 7 2.76 5.60 -1.20
C ALA A 7 2.22 5.45 0.22
N ARG A 8 2.61 6.38 1.09
CA ARG A 8 1.96 6.64 2.39
C ARG A 8 1.18 7.94 2.26
N VAL A 9 -0.12 7.89 2.55
CA VAL A 9 -1.03 9.03 2.42
C VAL A 9 -1.88 9.15 3.67
N ASN A 10 -2.57 10.28 3.83
CA ASN A 10 -3.55 10.42 4.89
C ASN A 10 -4.86 9.72 4.48
N LYS A 11 -5.51 10.18 3.41
CA LYS A 11 -6.79 9.63 3.00
C LYS A 11 -6.63 8.46 2.05
N HIS A 12 -7.45 7.43 2.23
CA HIS A 12 -7.44 6.30 1.31
C HIS A 12 -7.88 6.68 -0.12
N SER A 13 -8.69 7.75 -0.27
CA SER A 13 -9.04 8.32 -1.58
C SER A 13 -7.81 8.69 -2.42
N ASP A 14 -6.74 9.15 -1.77
CA ASP A 14 -5.54 9.62 -2.45
C ASP A 14 -4.79 8.43 -3.08
N ILE A 15 -4.78 7.26 -2.41
CA ILE A 15 -4.29 6.00 -3.02
C ILE A 15 -5.12 5.61 -4.23
N MET A 16 -6.45 5.70 -4.13
CA MET A 16 -7.34 5.34 -5.23
C MET A 16 -7.13 6.24 -6.45
N GLU A 17 -6.90 7.54 -6.20
CA GLU A 17 -6.60 8.51 -7.24
C GLU A 17 -5.23 8.26 -7.88
N LEU A 18 -4.20 7.99 -7.06
CA LEU A 18 -2.87 7.58 -7.54
C LEU A 18 -2.96 6.33 -8.41
N GLY A 19 -3.73 5.32 -7.99
CA GLY A 19 -3.96 4.09 -8.76
C GLY A 19 -4.66 4.33 -10.09
N LYS A 20 -5.54 5.34 -10.18
CA LYS A 20 -6.27 5.69 -11.40
C LYS A 20 -5.37 6.38 -12.44
N TYR A 21 -4.43 7.22 -12.00
CA TYR A 21 -3.60 8.03 -12.90
C TYR A 21 -2.19 7.50 -13.10
N SER A 22 -1.71 6.61 -12.23
CA SER A 22 -0.39 6.01 -12.36
C SER A 22 -0.33 5.01 -13.51
N ARG A 23 0.77 5.04 -14.26
CA ARG A 23 1.10 4.04 -15.30
C ARG A 23 1.81 2.82 -14.73
N VAL A 24 2.18 2.86 -13.45
CA VAL A 24 2.87 1.79 -12.74
C VAL A 24 2.09 1.36 -11.51
N PRO A 25 2.27 0.11 -11.03
CA PRO A 25 1.57 -0.38 -9.84
C PRO A 25 1.75 0.55 -8.64
N VAL A 26 0.64 0.86 -7.98
CA VAL A 26 0.62 1.68 -6.77
C VAL A 26 0.34 0.78 -5.56
N ILE A 27 1.27 0.76 -4.62
CA ILE A 27 1.16 0.00 -3.37
C ILE A 27 0.86 0.97 -2.23
N ASN A 28 -0.22 0.69 -1.50
CA ASN A 28 -0.56 1.42 -0.28
C ASN A 28 0.36 0.97 0.86
N ALA A 29 1.33 1.80 1.23
CA ALA A 29 2.18 1.54 2.38
C ALA A 29 1.39 1.73 3.68
N LEU A 30 0.67 2.86 3.79
CA LEU A 30 -0.18 3.21 4.91
C LEU A 30 -1.13 4.35 4.50
N SER A 31 -2.39 4.20 4.87
CA SER A 31 -3.45 5.21 4.82
C SER A 31 -4.21 5.19 6.14
N GLU A 32 -4.95 6.24 6.47
CA GLU A 32 -5.77 6.29 7.69
C GLU A 32 -6.70 5.08 7.85
N LYS A 33 -7.14 4.49 6.73
CA LYS A 33 -8.07 3.36 6.70
C LYS A 33 -7.39 1.99 6.63
N TYR A 34 -6.24 1.89 5.96
CA TYR A 34 -5.61 0.61 5.65
C TYR A 34 -4.09 0.67 5.76
N HIS A 35 -3.52 -0.40 6.32
CA HIS A 35 -2.09 -0.69 6.36
C HIS A 35 -1.83 -2.14 5.91
N PRO A 36 -2.02 -2.46 4.62
CA PRO A 36 -2.04 -3.85 4.15
C PRO A 36 -0.69 -4.57 4.33
N LEU A 37 0.43 -3.84 4.20
CA LEU A 37 1.76 -4.42 4.39
C LEU A 37 2.01 -4.88 5.83
N GLN A 38 1.45 -4.18 6.83
CA GLN A 38 1.53 -4.60 8.22
C GLN A 38 0.77 -5.90 8.44
N ALA A 39 -0.46 -5.99 7.93
CA ALA A 39 -1.26 -7.20 8.05
C ALA A 39 -0.59 -8.42 7.42
N LEU A 40 0.05 -8.25 6.25
CA LEU A 40 0.84 -9.31 5.62
C LEU A 40 2.04 -9.73 6.48
N ALA A 41 2.76 -8.76 7.06
CA ALA A 41 3.88 -9.04 7.95
C ALA A 41 3.44 -9.77 9.22
N ASP A 42 2.30 -9.38 9.81
CA ASP A 42 1.76 -10.01 11.02
C ASP A 42 1.34 -11.47 10.76
N VAL A 43 0.67 -11.72 9.63
CA VAL A 43 0.31 -13.09 9.21
C VAL A 43 1.56 -13.94 8.99
N MET A 44 2.55 -13.40 8.30
CA MET A 44 3.83 -14.08 8.07
C MET A 44 4.54 -14.40 9.38
N ALA A 45 4.53 -13.49 10.36
CA ALA A 45 5.11 -13.72 11.67
C ALA A 45 4.40 -14.85 12.44
N VAL A 46 3.06 -14.92 12.38
CA VAL A 46 2.29 -16.02 13.00
C VAL A 46 2.56 -17.35 12.31
N GLN A 47 2.72 -17.38 10.99
CA GLN A 47 2.98 -18.61 10.23
C GLN A 47 4.41 -19.16 10.42
N GLN A 48 5.34 -18.33 10.89
CA GLN A 48 6.73 -18.75 11.15
C GLN A 48 6.91 -19.41 12.52
N VAL A 49 5.84 -19.54 13.33
CA VAL A 49 5.82 -20.21 14.63
C VAL A 49 5.32 -21.64 14.49
#